data_AF-E5BGQ2-F1
#
_entry.id   AF-E5BGQ2-F1
#
_cell.length_a   1.000
_cell.length_b   1.000
_cell.length_c   1.000
_cell.angle_alpha   90.00
_cell.angle_beta   90.00
_cell.angle_gamma   90.00
#
_symmetry.space_group_name_H-M   'P 1'
#
loop_
_entity.id
_entity.type
_entity.pdbx_description
1 polymer ?
#
loop_
_entity_poly.entity_id
_entity_poly.type
_entity_poly.pdbx_seq_one_letter_code
_entity_poly.pdbx_strand_id
1 'polypeptide(L)'
;MKKILAFFLLLSSMSFAVEIYPETYAMQKMIPQLEKGKRYVGSSSYEAMEQIVAVPMNQNIQKALGTGDTSIYFIDSNGNTVKAGPEDYIVAPKSLSRIYVLSKQQLQENYRGQ
;
A
#
# COMPACT_ATOMS: atom_id res chain seq x y z
N MET A 1 -17.14 -51.42 -6.13
CA MET A 1 -16.18 -50.30 -6.24
C MET A 1 -16.90 -48.99 -5.93
N LYS A 2 -16.97 -48.56 -4.65
CA LYS A 2 -17.71 -47.35 -4.22
C LYS A 2 -17.02 -46.62 -3.04
N LYS A 3 -15.69 -46.64 -2.96
CA LYS A 3 -14.96 -46.04 -1.82
C LYS A 3 -13.98 -44.92 -2.19
N ILE A 4 -13.85 -44.55 -3.47
CA ILE A 4 -12.81 -43.60 -3.92
C ILE A 4 -13.37 -42.18 -4.14
N LEU A 5 -14.69 -41.99 -4.20
CA LEU A 5 -15.27 -40.69 -4.54
C LEU A 5 -15.24 -39.66 -3.39
N ALA A 6 -15.05 -40.10 -2.14
CA ALA A 6 -15.10 -39.21 -0.98
C ALA A 6 -13.77 -38.47 -0.71
N PHE A 7 -12.64 -38.94 -1.25
CA PHE A 7 -11.33 -38.34 -0.96
C PHE A 7 -11.09 -37.02 -1.71
N PHE A 8 -11.76 -36.82 -2.86
CA PHE A 8 -11.61 -35.61 -3.66
C PHE A 8 -12.38 -34.39 -3.14
N LEU A 9 -13.30 -34.58 -2.19
CA LEU A 9 -14.07 -33.48 -1.57
C LEU A 9 -13.33 -32.78 -0.42
N LEU A 10 -12.21 -33.34 0.05
CA LEU A 10 -11.42 -32.79 1.17
C LEU A 10 -10.31 -31.84 0.72
N LEU A 11 -10.13 -31.62 -0.59
CA LEU A 11 -9.37 -30.49 -1.11
C LEU A 11 -10.26 -29.23 -1.09
N SER A 12 -10.84 -28.93 0.08
CA SER A 12 -11.47 -27.65 0.33
C SER A 12 -10.40 -26.58 0.13
N SER A 13 -10.56 -25.82 -0.94
CA SER A 13 -9.76 -24.66 -1.30
C SER A 13 -9.45 -23.82 -0.05
N MET A 14 -8.18 -23.77 0.36
CA MET A 14 -7.71 -22.71 1.24
C MET A 14 -7.79 -21.40 0.44
N SER A 15 -8.96 -20.80 0.43
CA SER A 15 -9.14 -19.43 -0.03
C SER A 15 -8.46 -18.55 1.02
N PHE A 16 -7.21 -18.16 0.77
CA PHE A 16 -6.59 -17.07 1.50
C PHE A 16 -7.34 -15.80 1.14
N ALA A 17 -8.33 -15.43 1.96
CA ALA A 17 -9.02 -14.17 1.83
C ALA A 17 -7.98 -13.06 2.09
N VAL A 18 -7.67 -12.29 1.05
CA VAL A 18 -6.78 -11.14 1.16
C VAL A 18 -7.60 -9.98 1.71
N GLU A 19 -7.18 -9.41 2.84
CA GLU A 19 -7.81 -8.22 3.41
C GLU A 19 -7.53 -7.00 2.52
N ILE A 20 -8.59 -6.28 2.13
CA ILE A 20 -8.50 -5.01 1.40
C ILE A 20 -9.01 -3.91 2.32
N TYR A 21 -8.11 -3.03 2.75
CA TYR A 21 -8.47 -1.91 3.63
C TYR A 21 -9.22 -0.82 2.86
N PRO A 22 -10.36 -0.33 3.37
CA PRO A 22 -11.02 0.86 2.83
C PRO A 22 -10.11 2.09 2.91
N GLU A 23 -10.25 3.02 1.96
CA GLU A 23 -9.43 4.24 1.88
C GLU A 23 -9.41 5.00 3.21
N THR A 24 -10.58 5.26 3.81
CA THR A 24 -10.69 6.01 5.07
C THR A 24 -9.92 5.35 6.21
N TYR A 25 -9.94 4.02 6.28
CA TYR A 25 -9.19 3.28 7.29
C TYR A 25 -7.68 3.36 7.02
N ALA A 26 -7.27 3.10 5.77
CA ALA A 26 -5.87 3.19 5.37
C ALA A 26 -5.29 4.59 5.64
N MET A 27 -6.01 5.65 5.25
CA MET A 27 -5.63 7.04 5.54
C MET A 27 -5.50 7.29 7.04
N GLN A 28 -6.50 6.90 7.84
CA GLN A 28 -6.48 7.09 9.29
C GLN A 28 -5.24 6.45 9.95
N LYS A 29 -4.81 5.29 9.46
CA LYS A 29 -3.64 4.56 10.00
C LYS A 29 -2.31 5.05 9.43
N MET A 30 -2.27 5.45 8.16
CA MET A 30 -1.03 5.81 7.45
C MET A 30 -0.65 7.29 7.62
N ILE A 31 -1.61 8.20 7.78
CA ILE A 31 -1.34 9.64 7.95
C ILE A 31 -0.32 9.92 9.07
N PRO A 32 -0.45 9.35 10.29
CA PRO A 32 0.55 9.56 11.35
C PRO A 32 1.96 9.05 11.02
N GLN A 33 2.08 8.10 10.07
CA GLN A 33 3.37 7.64 9.57
C GLN A 33 3.89 8.61 8.50
N LEU A 34 3.03 9.08 7.61
CA LEU A 34 3.34 10.05 6.55
C LEU A 34 3.79 11.41 7.10
N GLU A 35 3.26 11.84 8.25
CA GLU A 35 3.74 13.03 8.97
C GLU A 35 5.22 12.95 9.34
N LYS A 36 5.74 11.72 9.52
CA LYS A 36 7.15 11.42 9.84
C LYS A 36 7.94 10.99 8.59
N GLY A 37 7.30 11.00 7.43
CA GLY A 37 7.86 10.58 6.16
C GLY A 37 8.92 11.54 5.64
N LYS A 38 9.72 11.05 4.68
CA LYS A 38 10.67 11.90 3.96
C LYS A 38 9.92 12.75 2.95
N ARG A 39 10.39 13.98 2.75
CA ARG A 39 9.83 14.92 1.78
C ARG A 39 10.56 14.79 0.46
N TYR A 40 9.80 14.86 -0.62
CA TYR A 40 10.34 14.84 -1.97
C TYR A 40 9.69 15.92 -2.81
N VAL A 41 10.43 16.40 -3.82
CA VAL A 41 9.97 17.33 -4.85
C VAL A 41 9.97 16.61 -6.18
N GLY A 42 8.88 16.77 -6.94
CA GLY A 42 8.76 16.23 -8.30
C GLY A 42 9.83 16.83 -9.21
N SER A 43 10.46 16.00 -10.04
CA SER A 43 11.54 16.40 -10.95
C SER A 43 11.03 16.90 -12.32
N SER A 44 9.70 16.88 -12.55
CA SER A 44 9.07 17.27 -13.80
C SER A 44 8.29 18.58 -13.65
N SER A 45 8.39 19.46 -14.66
CA SER A 45 7.51 20.63 -14.83
C SER A 45 6.05 20.26 -15.16
N TYR A 46 5.72 18.97 -15.25
CA TYR A 46 4.43 18.43 -15.70
C TYR A 46 3.85 17.32 -14.80
N GLU A 47 4.27 17.17 -13.53
CA GLU A 47 3.71 16.13 -12.65
C GLU A 47 2.71 16.62 -11.59
N ALA A 48 1.70 15.78 -11.33
CA ALA A 48 0.47 16.09 -10.59
C ALA A 48 0.64 16.32 -9.08
N MET A 49 1.85 16.18 -8.52
CA MET A 49 2.16 16.54 -7.13
C MET A 49 3.58 17.09 -7.02
N GLU A 50 3.75 18.41 -7.08
CA GLU A 50 5.05 19.07 -6.96
C GLU A 50 5.81 18.71 -5.67
N GLN A 51 5.09 18.43 -4.58
CA GLN A 51 5.66 18.07 -3.28
C GLN A 51 4.90 16.93 -2.63
N ILE A 52 5.61 15.86 -2.32
CA ILE A 52 5.07 14.68 -1.66
C ILE A 52 5.81 14.39 -0.35
N VAL A 53 5.12 13.66 0.53
CA VAL A 53 5.74 12.89 1.60
C VAL A 53 5.66 11.41 1.24
N ALA A 54 6.72 10.66 1.53
CA ALA A 54 6.77 9.23 1.28
C ALA A 54 7.31 8.47 2.49
N VAL A 55 6.70 7.33 2.77
CA VAL A 55 7.13 6.39 3.81
C VAL A 55 7.29 5.02 3.14
N PRO A 56 8.44 4.34 3.33
CA PRO A 56 8.60 3.00 2.80
C PRO A 56 7.61 2.05 3.47
N MET A 57 7.09 1.08 2.71
CA MET A 57 6.31 -0.01 3.27
C MET A 57 7.20 -0.81 4.24
N ASN A 58 6.98 -0.61 5.54
CA ASN A 58 7.84 -1.14 6.60
C ASN A 58 7.01 -1.63 7.79
N GLN A 59 7.71 -2.10 8.83
CA GLN A 59 7.09 -2.63 10.04
C GLN A 59 6.21 -1.60 10.77
N ASN A 60 6.45 -0.29 10.62
CA ASN A 60 5.61 0.73 11.26
C ASN A 60 4.25 0.83 10.56
N ILE A 61 4.21 0.71 9.23
CA ILE A 61 2.96 0.64 8.47
C ILE A 61 2.19 -0.63 8.83
N GLN A 62 2.87 -1.78 8.87
CA GLN A 62 2.28 -3.07 9.27
C GLN A 62 1.65 -3.00 10.67
N LYS A 63 2.41 -2.48 11.65
CA LYS A 63 1.93 -2.27 13.04
C LYS A 63 0.76 -1.29 13.11
N ALA A 64 0.78 -0.23 12.31
CA ALA A 64 -0.31 0.75 12.28
C ALA A 64 -1.63 0.14 11.78
N LEU A 65 -1.54 -0.79 10.82
CA LEU A 65 -2.69 -1.52 10.27
C LEU A 65 -3.09 -2.74 11.11
N GLY A 66 -2.22 -3.22 11.99
CA GLY A 66 -2.46 -4.42 12.81
C GLY A 66 -2.24 -5.72 12.05
N THR A 67 -1.45 -5.72 10.98
CA THR A 67 -1.16 -6.89 10.16
C THR A 67 0.30 -7.35 10.31
N GLY A 68 0.53 -8.65 10.12
CA GLY A 68 1.86 -9.24 9.99
C GLY A 68 2.31 -9.40 8.53
N ASP A 69 1.47 -9.02 7.57
CA ASP A 69 1.71 -9.25 6.15
C ASP A 69 2.81 -8.32 5.60
N THR A 70 3.65 -8.88 4.74
CA THR A 70 4.71 -8.11 4.06
C THR A 70 4.18 -7.24 2.93
N SER A 71 2.96 -7.52 2.45
CA SER A 71 2.24 -6.70 1.47
C SER A 71 0.83 -6.45 1.97
N ILE A 72 0.31 -5.26 1.70
CA ILE A 72 -1.06 -4.86 2.04
C ILE A 72 -1.83 -4.47 0.78
N TYR A 73 -3.15 -4.58 0.85
CA TYR A 73 -4.05 -4.12 -0.20
C TYR A 73 -4.99 -3.07 0.39
N PHE A 74 -5.20 -1.97 -0.32
CA PHE A 74 -6.14 -0.94 0.11
C PHE A 74 -6.73 -0.19 -1.10
N ILE A 75 -7.81 0.54 -0.86
CA ILE A 75 -8.40 1.45 -1.85
C ILE A 75 -7.66 2.79 -1.76
N ASP A 76 -7.02 3.21 -2.86
CA ASP A 76 -6.33 4.50 -2.95
C ASP A 76 -7.32 5.67 -3.10
N SER A 77 -6.82 6.91 -3.07
CA SER A 77 -7.65 8.10 -3.23
C SER A 77 -8.18 8.36 -4.64
N ASN A 78 -7.88 7.47 -5.59
CA ASN A 78 -8.53 7.43 -6.91
C ASN A 78 -9.59 6.33 -6.98
N GLY A 79 -9.85 5.60 -5.89
CA GLY A 79 -10.83 4.50 -5.82
C GLY A 79 -10.29 3.17 -6.35
N ASN A 80 -8.99 3.05 -6.62
CA ASN A 80 -8.39 1.82 -7.13
C ASN A 80 -7.93 0.92 -5.99
N THR A 81 -8.13 -0.39 -6.14
CA THR A 81 -7.44 -1.37 -5.29
C THR A 81 -5.97 -1.41 -5.66
N VAL A 82 -5.11 -1.00 -4.73
CA VAL A 82 -3.65 -1.01 -4.90
C VAL A 82 -3.00 -1.99 -3.94
N LYS A 83 -1.83 -2.50 -4.33
CA LYS A 83 -0.97 -3.34 -3.50
C LYS A 83 0.28 -2.55 -3.13
N ALA A 84 0.64 -2.53 -1.85
CA ALA A 84 1.93 -2.01 -1.38
C ALA A 84 2.74 -3.15 -0.76
N GLY A 85 3.86 -3.51 -1.39
CA GLY A 85 4.82 -4.50 -0.92
C GLY A 85 6.14 -3.87 -0.42
N PRO A 86 7.15 -4.68 -0.08
CA PRO A 86 8.38 -4.22 0.57
C PRO A 86 9.21 -3.20 -0.21
N GLU A 87 9.10 -3.18 -1.55
CA GLU A 87 9.81 -2.25 -2.42
C GLU A 87 8.95 -1.02 -2.79
N ASP A 88 7.79 -0.86 -2.15
CA ASP A 88 6.87 0.22 -2.42
C ASP A 88 6.87 1.26 -1.29
N TYR A 89 6.38 2.44 -1.63
CA TYR A 89 6.21 3.58 -0.73
C TYR A 89 4.75 3.97 -0.70
N ILE A 90 4.25 4.23 0.51
CA ILE A 90 3.01 4.97 0.68
C ILE A 90 3.37 6.45 0.51
N VAL A 91 2.66 7.13 -0.38
CA VAL A 91 2.90 8.54 -0.68
C VAL A 91 1.64 9.37 -0.54
N ALA A 92 1.82 10.64 -0.22
CA ALA A 92 0.75 11.62 -0.08
C ALA A 92 1.24 13.01 -0.49
N PRO A 93 0.35 13.92 -0.93
CA PRO A 93 0.71 15.33 -1.06
C PRO A 93 1.04 15.89 0.33
N LYS A 94 1.75 17.02 0.39
CA LYS A 94 2.08 17.70 1.66
C LYS A 94 0.87 17.98 2.56
N SER A 95 -0.33 18.14 1.99
CA SER A 95 -1.58 18.33 2.72
C SER A 95 -2.14 17.05 3.37
N LEU A 96 -1.56 15.88 3.09
CA LEU A 96 -2.00 14.55 3.56
C LEU A 96 -3.45 14.21 3.21
N SER A 97 -4.01 14.90 2.21
CA SER A 97 -5.41 14.78 1.82
C SER A 97 -5.71 13.54 0.98
N ARG A 98 -4.67 12.83 0.51
CA ARG A 98 -4.77 11.68 -0.39
C ARG A 98 -3.65 10.70 -0.13
N ILE A 99 -3.88 9.42 -0.40
CA ILE A 99 -2.86 8.37 -0.29
C ILE A 99 -2.77 7.57 -1.59
N TYR A 100 -1.54 7.24 -1.97
CA TYR A 100 -1.20 6.46 -3.15
C TYR A 100 -0.03 5.52 -2.85
N VAL A 101 0.24 4.63 -3.80
CA VAL A 101 1.43 3.76 -3.79
C VAL A 101 2.32 4.14 -4.96
N LEU A 102 3.62 4.30 -4.69
CA LEU A 102 4.65 4.36 -5.72
C LEU A 102 5.69 3.28 -5.46
N SER A 103 6.18 2.64 -6.52
CA SER A 103 7.36 1.79 -6.37
C SER A 103 8.58 2.65 -6.03
N LYS A 104 9.57 2.07 -5.37
CA LYS A 104 10.85 2.73 -5.11
C LYS A 104 11.50 3.27 -6.39
N GLN A 105 11.38 2.53 -7.50
CA GLN A 105 11.88 2.96 -8.81
C GLN A 105 11.16 4.23 -9.28
N GLN A 106 9.82 4.24 -9.29
CA GLN A 106 9.04 5.41 -9.70
C GLN A 106 9.32 6.63 -8.83
N LEU A 107 9.50 6.43 -7.52
CA LEU A 107 9.88 7.50 -6.60
C LEU A 107 11.26 8.09 -6.96
N GLN A 108 12.23 7.25 -7.28
CA GLN A 108 13.60 7.69 -7.62
C GLN A 108 13.71 8.34 -9.00
N GLU A 109 12.93 7.88 -9.97
CA GLU A 109 12.89 8.45 -11.32
C GLU A 109 12.28 9.85 -11.30
N ASN A 110 11.14 9.99 -10.62
CA ASN A 110 10.27 11.17 -10.75
C ASN A 110 10.40 12.16 -9.58
N TYR A 111 11.08 11.80 -8.50
CA TYR A 111 11.20 12.67 -7.33
C TYR A 111 12.64 12.78 -6.81
N ARG A 112 12.94 13.90 -6.15
CA ARG A 112 14.23 14.18 -5.50
C ARG A 112 13.96 14.43 -4.02
N GLY A 113 14.67 13.70 -3.15
CA GLY A 113 14.57 13.87 -1.70
C GLY A 113 15.11 15.22 -1.26
N GLN A 114 14.42 15.86 -0.32
CA GLN A 114 14.90 17.07 0.37
C GLN A 114 15.70 16.72 1.62
#